data_AF-A0A1K1N6J6-F1
#
_entry.id   AF-A0A1K1N6J6-F1
#
_cell.length_a   1.000
_cell.length_b   1.000
_cell.length_c   1.000
_cell.angle_alpha   90.00
_cell.angle_beta   90.00
_cell.angle_gamma   90.00
#
_symmetry.space_group_name_H-M   'P 1'
#
loop_
_entity.id
_entity.type
_entity.pdbx_description
1 polymer ?
#
loop_
_entity_poly.entity_id
_entity_poly.type
_entity_poly.pdbx_seq_one_letter_code
_entity_poly.pdbx_strand_id
1 'polypeptide(L)'
;MDKMKKSVLKGFTLVELMVVMAIFSVLMAAALALTTPVSRMYKNTALAEKTYSFSHNIQEYLQGTLEYADSLYVLTGDNLGDYDTMLDLAEDFRKTHYGNVVVSDDGTSTRGLRGKIYILRLMNNEDTVNGETVPAGQITLTEYWFDNHDKEENAEITLGVAERPVLNPAYFEASDSNYSFSYALTNGADSHLVTLSGTQRPSGEGIDSSDTYKAIKRDLEDDPIAISQDRLSVAIVLDKDQSSNGYVDVEGYRAFKAPVAVQVANLPLTNINTTSAQRPNKEAGFPRVVKETDGSIRLQKYVGIGTNPPECGWSFWTEKANPKIDFSNDIYFVFAYGDELR
;
A
#
# COMPACT_ATOMS: atom_id res chain seq x y z
N MET A 1 9.02 59.18 -70.90
CA MET A 1 9.76 57.98 -70.45
C MET A 1 9.03 57.43 -69.26
N ASP A 2 8.31 56.32 -69.41
CA ASP A 2 8.20 55.32 -68.34
C ASP A 2 7.56 54.06 -68.91
N LYS A 3 8.39 53.06 -69.21
CA LYS A 3 7.91 51.71 -69.54
C LYS A 3 7.97 50.90 -68.25
N MET A 4 6.80 50.72 -67.63
CA MET A 4 6.56 49.75 -66.57
C MET A 4 7.22 48.41 -66.91
N LYS A 5 8.21 48.00 -66.11
CA LYS A 5 8.70 46.62 -66.05
C LYS A 5 7.55 45.76 -65.52
N LYS A 6 6.80 45.10 -66.40
CA LYS A 6 5.96 43.96 -66.00
C LYS A 6 6.91 42.82 -65.57
N SER A 7 7.00 42.58 -64.26
CA SER A 7 7.57 41.34 -63.74
C SER A 7 6.64 40.20 -64.16
N VAL A 8 7.05 39.44 -65.17
CA VAL A 8 6.37 38.20 -65.54
C VAL A 8 6.53 37.24 -64.37
N LEU A 9 5.46 37.05 -63.60
CA LEU A 9 5.34 35.91 -62.70
C LEU A 9 5.46 34.65 -63.57
N LYS A 10 6.66 34.04 -63.55
CA LYS A 10 6.92 32.78 -64.23
C LYS A 10 5.96 31.76 -63.64
N GLY A 11 4.97 31.34 -64.42
CA GLY A 11 4.09 30.24 -64.05
C GLY A 11 4.96 29.02 -63.77
N PHE A 12 4.86 28.49 -62.56
CA PHE A 12 5.57 27.28 -62.13
C PHE A 12 5.40 26.20 -63.19
N THR A 13 6.50 25.66 -63.69
CA THR A 13 6.43 24.57 -64.67
C THR A 13 5.99 23.28 -63.97
N LEU A 14 5.20 22.45 -64.65
CA LEU A 14 4.65 21.20 -64.09
C LEU A 14 5.74 20.27 -63.54
N VAL A 15 6.91 20.27 -64.19
CA VAL A 15 8.10 19.51 -63.76
C VAL A 15 8.63 19.98 -62.41
N GLU A 16 8.68 21.30 -62.19
CA GLU A 16 9.14 21.90 -60.94
C GLU A 16 8.21 21.50 -59.78
N LEU A 17 6.91 21.45 -60.02
CA LEU A 17 5.92 21.02 -59.04
C LEU A 17 6.04 19.51 -58.72
N MET A 18 6.31 18.68 -59.72
CA MET A 18 6.58 17.25 -59.52
C MET A 18 7.83 17.00 -58.68
N VAL A 19 8.92 17.72 -58.95
CA VAL A 19 10.18 17.58 -58.19
C VAL A 19 9.97 18.00 -56.73
N VAL A 20 9.28 19.11 -56.48
CA VAL A 20 8.99 19.57 -55.11
C VAL A 20 8.11 18.56 -54.37
N MET A 21 7.06 18.03 -55.00
CA MET A 21 6.18 17.02 -54.39
C MET A 21 6.90 15.69 -54.12
N ALA A 22 7.84 15.29 -54.99
CA ALA A 22 8.65 14.10 -54.78
C ALA A 22 9.61 14.27 -53.58
N ILE A 23 10.24 15.44 -53.44
CA ILE A 23 11.12 15.73 -52.29
C ILE A 23 10.28 15.83 -51.00
N PHE A 24 9.13 16.52 -51.03
CA PHE A 24 8.26 16.66 -49.87
C PHE A 24 7.70 15.33 -49.39
N SER A 25 7.34 14.42 -50.30
CA SER A 25 6.80 13.11 -49.93
C SER A 25 7.84 12.21 -49.27
N VAL A 26 9.09 12.19 -49.75
CA VAL A 26 10.19 11.47 -49.11
C VAL A 26 10.52 12.05 -47.72
N LEU A 27 10.53 13.39 -47.61
CA LEU A 27 10.77 14.06 -46.32
C LEU A 27 9.64 13.82 -45.31
N MET A 28 8.38 13.86 -45.75
CA MET A 28 7.24 13.52 -44.88
C MET A 28 7.28 12.05 -44.44
N ALA A 29 7.62 11.12 -45.34
CA ALA A 29 7.75 9.71 -45.00
C ALA A 29 8.83 9.48 -43.93
N ALA A 30 10.00 10.12 -44.09
CA ALA A 30 11.06 10.08 -43.09
C ALA A 30 10.65 10.74 -41.75
N ALA A 31 9.96 11.88 -41.80
CA ALA A 31 9.47 12.56 -40.60
C ALA A 31 8.42 11.73 -39.83
N LEU A 32 7.47 11.09 -40.52
CA LEU A 32 6.46 10.23 -39.91
C LEU A 32 7.07 8.96 -39.30
N ALA A 33 8.09 8.41 -39.95
CA ALA A 33 8.85 7.26 -39.44
C ALA A 33 9.58 7.58 -38.13
N LEU A 34 9.98 8.83 -37.90
CA LEU A 34 10.63 9.28 -36.66
C LEU A 34 9.63 9.79 -35.60
N THR A 35 8.57 10.47 -36.01
CA THR A 35 7.62 11.10 -35.07
C THR A 35 6.83 10.08 -34.27
N THR A 36 6.44 8.97 -34.91
CA THR A 36 5.65 7.91 -34.26
C THR A 36 6.39 7.22 -33.10
N PRO A 37 7.64 6.71 -33.27
CA PRO A 37 8.38 6.11 -32.15
C PRO A 37 8.75 7.15 -31.08
N VAL A 38 9.09 8.39 -31.45
CA VAL A 38 9.38 9.46 -30.47
C VAL A 38 8.15 9.81 -29.64
N SER A 39 6.98 9.92 -30.28
CA SER A 39 5.72 10.16 -29.57
C SER A 39 5.38 9.03 -28.60
N ARG A 40 5.60 7.77 -29.01
CA ARG A 40 5.43 6.61 -28.12
C ARG A 40 6.42 6.63 -26.96
N MET A 41 7.70 6.91 -27.24
CA MET A 41 8.74 7.00 -26.22
C MET A 41 8.40 8.08 -25.19
N TYR A 42 8.04 9.28 -25.64
CA TYR A 42 7.63 10.37 -24.75
C TYR A 42 6.45 9.99 -23.86
N LYS A 43 5.41 9.39 -24.45
CA LYS A 43 4.22 8.92 -23.69
C LYS A 43 4.59 7.86 -22.66
N ASN A 44 5.43 6.90 -23.03
CA ASN A 44 5.86 5.81 -22.13
C ASN A 44 6.77 6.34 -21.00
N THR A 45 7.67 7.28 -21.29
CA THR A 45 8.53 7.90 -20.28
C THR A 45 7.72 8.75 -19.31
N ALA A 46 6.85 9.62 -19.81
CA ALA A 46 5.97 10.44 -18.96
C ALA A 46 5.04 9.58 -18.09
N LEU A 47 4.58 8.44 -18.63
CA LEU A 47 3.82 7.47 -17.88
C LEU A 47 4.68 6.84 -16.77
N ALA A 48 5.85 6.29 -17.12
CA ALA A 48 6.76 5.66 -16.17
C ALA A 48 7.14 6.61 -15.02
N GLU A 49 7.46 7.87 -15.32
CA GLU A 49 7.83 8.87 -14.31
C GLU A 49 6.71 9.10 -13.29
N LYS A 50 5.48 9.29 -13.76
CA LYS A 50 4.31 9.46 -12.88
C LYS A 50 4.09 8.23 -12.01
N THR A 51 4.16 7.04 -12.61
CA THR A 51 3.92 5.80 -11.88
C THR A 51 4.98 5.52 -10.83
N TYR A 52 6.26 5.81 -11.12
CA TYR A 52 7.32 5.74 -10.13
C TYR A 52 7.09 6.74 -9.00
N SER A 53 6.69 7.97 -9.32
CA SER A 53 6.39 8.97 -8.30
C SER A 53 5.25 8.52 -7.37
N PHE A 54 4.17 7.93 -7.90
CA PHE A 54 3.05 7.49 -7.07
C PHE A 54 3.41 6.31 -6.18
N SER A 55 4.01 5.26 -6.74
CA SER A 55 4.45 4.10 -5.95
C SER A 55 5.50 4.50 -4.91
N HIS A 56 6.38 5.46 -5.22
CA HIS A 56 7.36 5.99 -4.27
C HIS A 56 6.70 6.76 -3.14
N ASN A 57 5.74 7.65 -3.43
CA ASN A 57 5.01 8.40 -2.42
C ASN A 57 4.25 7.48 -1.46
N ILE A 58 3.63 6.40 -1.98
CA ILE A 58 2.97 5.39 -1.15
C ILE A 58 3.99 4.66 -0.27
N GLN A 59 5.11 4.23 -0.85
CA GLN A 59 6.18 3.60 -0.07
C GLN A 59 6.68 4.50 1.05
N GLU A 60 6.98 5.78 0.75
CA GLU A 60 7.46 6.75 1.73
C GLU A 60 6.42 6.98 2.83
N TYR A 61 5.14 7.06 2.47
CA TYR A 61 4.05 7.18 3.44
C TYR A 61 3.98 5.96 4.37
N LEU A 62 4.03 4.74 3.82
CA LEU A 62 3.98 3.50 4.63
C LEU A 62 5.20 3.36 5.53
N GLN A 63 6.38 3.64 5.00
CA GLN A 63 7.61 3.63 5.78
C GLN A 63 7.55 4.67 6.90
N GLY A 64 7.26 5.93 6.58
CA GLY A 64 7.21 7.00 7.58
C GLY A 64 6.15 6.79 8.66
N THR A 65 5.02 6.15 8.32
CA THR A 65 3.96 5.83 9.28
C THR A 65 4.34 4.65 10.18
N LEU A 66 4.96 3.60 9.65
CA LEU A 66 5.17 2.36 10.40
C LEU A 66 6.56 2.24 11.03
N GLU A 67 7.54 3.04 10.62
CA GLU A 67 8.94 2.94 11.05
C GLU A 67 9.12 3.00 12.57
N TYR A 68 8.39 3.91 13.21
CA TYR A 68 8.48 4.18 14.64
C TYR A 68 7.33 3.59 15.47
N ALA A 69 6.51 2.73 14.88
CA ALA A 69 5.49 1.99 15.63
C ALA A 69 6.15 1.16 16.75
N ASP A 70 5.56 1.19 17.95
CA ASP A 70 6.07 0.44 19.11
C ASP A 70 5.53 -1.00 19.13
N SER A 71 4.30 -1.15 18.66
CA SER A 71 3.63 -2.43 18.43
C SER A 71 2.92 -2.39 17.08
N LEU A 72 2.97 -3.50 16.32
CA LEU A 72 2.34 -3.62 15.01
C LEU A 72 1.65 -4.98 14.84
N TYR A 73 0.36 -4.95 14.54
CA TYR A 73 -0.39 -6.12 14.07
C TYR A 73 -0.59 -5.99 12.57
N VAL A 74 -0.31 -7.07 11.85
CA VAL A 74 -0.57 -7.18 10.41
C VAL A 74 -1.70 -8.20 10.23
N LEU A 75 -2.78 -7.78 9.59
CA LEU A 75 -3.95 -8.61 9.32
C LEU A 75 -4.35 -8.49 7.85
N THR A 76 -5.08 -9.49 7.36
CA THR A 76 -5.70 -9.48 6.03
C THR A 76 -7.20 -9.70 6.15
N GLY A 77 -7.97 -9.17 5.19
CA GLY A 77 -9.44 -9.15 5.24
C GLY A 77 -10.12 -10.51 5.42
N ASP A 78 -9.53 -11.59 4.90
CA ASP A 78 -10.01 -12.96 5.04
C ASP A 78 -10.00 -13.49 6.49
N ASN A 79 -9.12 -12.97 7.34
CA ASN A 79 -8.95 -13.42 8.72
C ASN A 79 -9.52 -12.43 9.75
N LEU A 80 -10.32 -11.45 9.31
CA LEU A 80 -10.97 -10.48 10.19
C LEU A 80 -12.33 -10.92 10.75
N GLY A 81 -12.84 -12.09 10.37
CA GLY A 81 -14.20 -12.55 10.72
C GLY A 81 -14.50 -12.69 12.22
N ASP A 82 -13.48 -12.65 13.09
CA ASP A 82 -13.66 -12.63 14.54
C ASP A 82 -14.01 -11.23 15.09
N TYR A 83 -13.89 -10.18 14.27
CA TYR A 83 -14.17 -8.80 14.64
C TYR A 83 -15.36 -8.28 13.85
N ASP A 84 -16.44 -7.93 14.53
CA ASP A 84 -17.64 -7.36 13.89
C ASP A 84 -17.38 -5.95 13.36
N THR A 85 -16.53 -5.19 14.05
CA THR A 85 -16.15 -3.83 13.67
C THR A 85 -14.66 -3.55 13.86
N MET A 86 -14.15 -2.51 13.18
CA MET A 86 -12.79 -2.00 13.41
C MET A 86 -12.58 -1.49 14.85
N LEU A 87 -13.66 -1.08 15.52
CA LEU A 87 -13.63 -0.71 16.94
C LEU A 87 -13.32 -1.93 17.82
N ASP A 88 -13.88 -3.10 17.51
CA ASP A 88 -13.63 -4.33 18.27
C ASP A 88 -12.16 -4.77 18.13
N LEU A 89 -11.60 -4.64 16.93
CA LEU A 89 -10.17 -4.88 16.68
C LEU A 89 -9.28 -3.90 17.48
N ALA A 90 -9.65 -2.61 17.51
CA ALA A 90 -8.94 -1.62 18.30
C ALA A 90 -9.04 -1.89 19.82
N GLU A 91 -10.20 -2.34 20.31
CA GLU A 91 -10.39 -2.73 21.71
C GLU A 91 -9.58 -3.98 22.08
N ASP A 92 -9.52 -4.98 21.21
CA ASP A 92 -8.70 -6.18 21.41
C ASP A 92 -7.21 -5.84 21.50
N PHE A 93 -6.73 -4.99 20.58
CA PHE A 93 -5.38 -4.44 20.61
C PHE A 93 -5.12 -3.67 21.91
N ARG A 94 -6.04 -2.78 22.30
CA ARG A 94 -5.92 -2.00 23.54
C ARG A 94 -5.84 -2.89 24.78
N LYS A 95 -6.75 -3.85 24.93
CA LYS A 95 -6.79 -4.75 26.08
C LYS A 95 -5.51 -5.57 26.20
N THR A 96 -5.00 -6.06 25.08
CA THR A 96 -3.78 -6.87 25.02
C THR A 96 -2.53 -6.08 25.38
N HIS A 97 -2.43 -4.82 24.95
CA HIS A 97 -1.21 -4.00 25.10
C HIS A 97 -1.20 -3.07 26.31
N TYR A 98 -2.37 -2.57 26.66
CA TYR A 98 -2.52 -1.44 27.58
C TYR A 98 -3.48 -1.75 28.72
N GLY A 99 -4.04 -2.96 28.80
CA GLY A 99 -4.90 -3.39 29.91
C GLY A 99 -4.22 -3.14 31.26
N ASN A 100 -4.89 -2.38 32.13
CA ASN A 100 -4.44 -2.02 33.48
C ASN A 100 -3.08 -1.32 33.58
N VAL A 101 -2.55 -0.80 32.46
CA VAL A 101 -1.30 -0.06 32.46
C VAL A 101 -1.51 1.31 33.11
N VAL A 102 -0.61 1.64 34.03
CA VAL A 102 -0.60 2.90 34.79
C VAL A 102 0.73 3.62 34.63
N VAL A 103 0.67 4.94 34.71
CA VAL A 103 1.82 5.85 34.73
C VAL A 103 1.83 6.66 36.02
N SER A 104 2.97 7.22 36.39
CA SER A 104 3.11 8.08 37.56
C SER A 104 3.85 9.36 37.19
N ASP A 105 3.24 10.51 37.46
CA ASP A 105 3.83 11.82 37.15
C ASP A 105 4.78 12.30 38.26
N ASP A 106 4.53 11.90 39.51
CA ASP A 106 5.21 12.40 40.70
C ASP A 106 5.86 11.29 41.55
N GLY A 107 5.77 10.02 41.13
CA GLY A 107 6.26 8.86 41.85
C GLY A 107 5.43 8.44 43.07
N THR A 108 4.30 9.10 43.33
CA THR A 108 3.44 8.89 44.52
C THR A 108 1.98 8.63 44.18
N SER A 109 1.48 9.18 43.07
CA SER A 109 0.16 8.93 42.51
C SER A 109 0.29 8.14 41.20
N THR A 110 -0.60 7.17 41.01
CA THR A 110 -0.74 6.48 39.73
C THR A 110 -1.96 7.00 39.01
N ARG A 111 -1.83 7.11 37.69
CA ARG A 111 -2.93 7.39 36.79
C ARG A 111 -2.96 6.39 35.64
N GLY A 112 -4.15 6.16 35.12
CA GLY A 112 -4.39 5.46 33.87
C GLY A 112 -3.54 5.94 32.70
N LEU A 113 -3.03 4.99 31.90
CA LEU A 113 -2.38 5.32 30.65
C LEU A 113 -3.40 5.78 29.60
N ARG A 114 -3.04 6.84 28.87
CA ARG A 114 -3.79 7.36 27.72
C ARG A 114 -2.96 7.24 26.46
N GLY A 115 -3.62 7.10 25.32
CA GLY A 115 -2.91 7.03 24.04
C GLY A 115 -3.84 6.92 22.85
N LYS A 116 -3.23 6.65 21.70
CA LYS A 116 -3.92 6.42 20.43
C LYS A 116 -3.54 5.08 19.82
N ILE A 117 -4.49 4.54 19.07
CA ILE A 117 -4.34 3.35 18.24
C ILE A 117 -4.74 3.75 16.83
N TYR A 118 -3.93 3.33 15.87
CA TYR A 118 -4.13 3.60 14.46
C TYR A 118 -4.44 2.31 13.73
N ILE A 119 -5.44 2.35 12.86
CA ILE A 119 -5.73 1.28 11.91
C ILE A 119 -5.53 1.86 10.52
N LEU A 120 -4.49 1.40 9.85
CA LEU A 120 -4.20 1.74 8.47
C LEU A 120 -4.63 0.59 7.57
N ARG A 121 -5.53 0.87 6.63
CA ARG A 121 -6.05 -0.11 5.66
C ARG A 121 -5.54 0.22 4.27
N LEU A 122 -4.89 -0.76 3.64
CA LEU A 122 -4.58 -0.75 2.22
C LEU A 122 -5.75 -1.40 1.48
N MET A 123 -6.48 -0.63 0.69
CA MET A 123 -7.68 -1.08 0.01
C MET A 123 -7.32 -1.73 -1.32
N ASN A 124 -7.59 -3.02 -1.46
CA ASN A 124 -7.53 -3.73 -2.73
C ASN A 124 -8.88 -3.77 -3.44
N ASN A 125 -9.96 -3.52 -2.69
CA ASN A 125 -11.32 -3.47 -3.20
C ASN A 125 -11.93 -2.10 -2.99
N GLU A 126 -12.87 -1.74 -3.86
CA GLU A 126 -13.73 -0.58 -3.64
C GLU A 126 -14.63 -0.83 -2.43
N ASP A 127 -14.76 0.17 -1.56
CA ASP A 127 -15.61 0.09 -0.37
C ASP A 127 -16.26 1.44 -0.08
N THR A 128 -17.30 1.43 0.76
CA THR A 128 -17.98 2.65 1.20
C THR A 128 -17.45 3.08 2.56
N VAL A 129 -16.73 4.20 2.59
CA VAL A 129 -16.18 4.78 3.81
C VAL A 129 -16.92 6.07 4.12
N ASN A 130 -17.53 6.16 5.30
CA ASN A 130 -18.35 7.30 5.74
C ASN A 130 -19.48 7.71 4.75
N GLY A 131 -20.01 6.74 4.00
CA GLY A 131 -21.06 6.98 3.00
C GLY A 131 -20.56 7.49 1.65
N GLU A 132 -19.24 7.58 1.46
CA GLU A 132 -18.61 7.88 0.17
C GLU A 132 -17.95 6.62 -0.39
N THR A 133 -18.13 6.37 -1.69
CA THR A 133 -17.43 5.27 -2.38
C THR A 133 -15.97 5.63 -2.55
N VAL A 134 -15.10 4.82 -1.94
CA VAL A 134 -13.66 4.98 -2.00
C VAL A 134 -13.09 3.95 -2.98
N PRO A 135 -12.33 4.39 -4.00
CA PRO A 135 -11.82 3.49 -5.03
C PRO A 135 -10.80 2.49 -4.47
N ALA A 136 -10.74 1.32 -5.12
CA ALA A 136 -9.66 0.37 -4.91
C ALA A 136 -8.30 1.04 -5.13
N GLY A 137 -7.30 0.64 -4.35
CA GLY A 137 -5.98 1.24 -4.36
C GLY A 137 -5.81 2.43 -3.40
N GLN A 138 -6.88 2.89 -2.75
CA GLN A 138 -6.78 3.92 -1.71
C GLN A 138 -6.13 3.36 -0.43
N ILE A 139 -5.59 4.27 0.38
CA ILE A 139 -5.16 4.00 1.74
C ILE A 139 -6.05 4.79 2.68
N THR A 140 -6.61 4.12 3.68
CA THR A 140 -7.43 4.77 4.70
C THR A 140 -6.79 4.64 6.08
N LEU A 141 -7.05 5.62 6.93
CA LEU A 141 -6.56 5.66 8.29
C LEU A 141 -7.73 5.95 9.25
N THR A 142 -7.81 5.15 10.30
CA THR A 142 -8.74 5.33 11.40
C THR A 142 -7.94 5.50 12.69
N GLU A 143 -8.35 6.45 13.53
CA GLU A 143 -7.65 6.79 14.76
C GLU A 143 -8.59 6.58 15.95
N TYR A 144 -8.15 5.81 16.95
CA TYR A 144 -8.90 5.52 18.17
C TYR A 144 -8.13 6.02 19.37
N TRP A 145 -8.80 6.78 20.22
CA TRP A 145 -8.24 7.34 21.44
C TRP A 145 -8.71 6.50 22.62
N PHE A 146 -7.80 6.10 23.49
CA PHE A 146 -8.15 5.33 24.68
C PHE A 146 -7.70 6.02 25.96
N ASP A 147 -8.46 5.79 27.02
CA ASP A 147 -8.13 6.22 28.38
C ASP A 147 -8.34 5.04 29.32
N ASN A 148 -7.24 4.49 29.85
CA ASN A 148 -7.31 3.43 30.84
C ASN A 148 -7.56 4.02 32.23
N HIS A 149 -8.75 4.60 32.47
CA HIS A 149 -9.09 5.21 33.76
C HIS A 149 -8.70 4.34 34.98
N ASP A 150 -8.40 4.96 36.14
CA ASP A 150 -7.88 4.33 37.38
C ASP A 150 -8.70 3.17 37.99
N LYS A 151 -9.85 2.84 37.41
CA LYS A 151 -10.73 1.74 37.79
C LYS A 151 -10.64 0.63 36.73
N GLU A 152 -10.28 -0.56 37.20
CA GLU A 152 -10.00 -1.81 36.45
C GLU A 152 -11.08 -2.30 35.47
N GLU A 153 -12.22 -1.61 35.37
CA GLU A 153 -13.38 -2.05 34.57
C GLU A 153 -13.85 -1.02 33.52
N ASN A 154 -13.29 0.20 33.50
CA ASN A 154 -13.78 1.32 32.65
C ASN A 154 -12.73 1.84 31.65
N ALA A 155 -11.73 1.03 31.33
CA ALA A 155 -10.80 1.37 30.27
C ALA A 155 -11.49 1.12 28.91
N GLU A 156 -11.81 2.20 28.20
CA GLU A 156 -12.55 2.16 26.93
C GLU A 156 -11.88 3.06 25.88
N ILE A 157 -12.16 2.77 24.61
CA ILE A 157 -11.95 3.71 23.53
C ILE A 157 -12.94 4.87 23.72
N THR A 158 -12.37 6.04 23.99
CA THR A 158 -13.11 7.27 24.32
C THR A 158 -13.57 8.04 23.08
N LEU A 159 -12.86 7.88 21.96
CA LEU A 159 -13.16 8.55 20.71
C LEU A 159 -12.62 7.75 19.52
N GLY A 160 -13.48 7.52 18.52
CA GLY A 160 -13.06 7.08 17.19
C GLY A 160 -13.15 8.24 16.20
N VAL A 161 -12.05 8.58 15.55
CA VAL A 161 -12.06 9.46 14.38
C VAL A 161 -12.55 8.63 13.20
N ALA A 162 -13.48 9.17 12.43
CA ALA A 162 -14.01 8.51 11.25
C ALA A 162 -12.89 8.15 10.26
N GLU A 163 -12.98 6.97 9.66
CA GLU A 163 -12.01 6.47 8.68
C GLU A 163 -11.85 7.46 7.54
N ARG A 164 -10.61 7.86 7.20
CA ARG A 164 -10.37 8.90 6.18
C ARG A 164 -9.41 8.42 5.10
N PRO A 165 -9.65 8.77 3.83
CA PRO A 165 -8.71 8.52 2.75
C PRO A 165 -7.46 9.38 2.93
N VAL A 166 -6.31 8.80 2.57
CA VAL A 166 -4.99 9.43 2.75
C VAL A 166 -4.37 9.84 1.42
N LEU A 167 -4.51 9.03 0.37
CA LEU A 167 -3.98 9.40 -0.94
C LEU A 167 -4.86 10.46 -1.58
N ASN A 168 -4.21 11.37 -2.31
CA ASN A 168 -4.87 12.45 -3.01
C ASN A 168 -5.90 11.88 -4.02
N PRO A 169 -7.18 12.30 -3.99
CA PRO A 169 -8.19 11.87 -4.95
C PRO A 169 -7.77 12.06 -6.42
N ALA A 170 -6.90 13.04 -6.70
CA ALA A 170 -6.34 13.28 -8.02
C ALA A 170 -5.53 12.09 -8.58
N TYR A 171 -5.15 11.10 -7.77
CA TYR A 171 -4.52 9.86 -8.25
C TYR A 171 -5.50 8.93 -8.97
N PHE A 172 -6.80 9.07 -8.68
CA PHE A 172 -7.87 8.22 -9.19
C PHE A 172 -8.77 8.95 -10.20
N GLU A 173 -8.96 10.26 -10.02
CA GLU A 173 -9.95 11.04 -10.77
C GLU A 173 -9.40 11.82 -11.98
N ALA A 174 -8.10 12.06 -12.06
CA ALA A 174 -7.56 12.86 -13.15
C ALA A 174 -7.70 12.13 -14.50
N SER A 175 -8.02 12.89 -15.55
CA SER A 175 -8.24 12.35 -16.90
C SER A 175 -7.04 11.59 -17.49
N ASP A 176 -5.84 11.80 -16.93
CA ASP A 176 -4.60 11.12 -17.26
C ASP A 176 -4.14 10.12 -16.17
N SER A 177 -4.87 10.00 -15.05
CA SER A 177 -4.56 9.20 -13.86
C SER A 177 -5.52 8.02 -13.66
N ASN A 178 -5.75 7.24 -14.70
CA ASN A 178 -6.49 5.98 -14.57
C ASN A 178 -5.56 4.89 -14.06
N TYR A 179 -5.07 5.05 -12.83
CA TYR A 179 -4.21 4.06 -12.18
C TYR A 179 -5.03 3.22 -11.20
N SER A 180 -4.82 1.92 -11.26
CA SER A 180 -5.26 0.97 -10.23
C SER A 180 -4.02 0.61 -9.41
N PHE A 181 -4.16 0.62 -8.08
CA PHE A 181 -3.12 0.15 -7.17
C PHE A 181 -3.59 -1.17 -6.56
N SER A 182 -2.75 -2.20 -6.66
CA SER A 182 -2.95 -3.46 -5.97
C SER A 182 -1.81 -3.67 -4.96
N TYR A 183 -2.17 -4.03 -3.74
CA TYR A 183 -1.28 -4.23 -2.61
C TYR A 183 -1.22 -5.71 -2.25
N ALA A 184 -0.04 -6.23 -1.94
CA ALA A 184 0.07 -7.55 -1.33
C ALA A 184 1.20 -7.57 -0.30
N LEU A 185 1.00 -8.33 0.78
CA LEU A 185 2.07 -8.61 1.74
C LEU A 185 3.16 -9.44 1.06
N THR A 186 4.42 -9.14 1.37
CA THR A 186 5.57 -9.86 0.83
C THR A 186 6.76 -9.77 1.79
N ASN A 187 7.86 -10.45 1.47
CA ASN A 187 9.04 -10.56 2.33
C ASN A 187 10.32 -9.91 1.74
N GLY A 188 10.15 -9.02 0.75
CA GLY A 188 11.18 -8.23 0.08
C GLY A 188 11.90 -8.93 -1.08
N ALA A 189 11.99 -10.26 -1.06
CA ALA A 189 12.77 -11.03 -2.04
C ALA A 189 11.94 -11.64 -3.18
N ASP A 190 10.61 -11.63 -3.04
CA ASP A 190 9.74 -12.55 -3.77
C ASP A 190 8.67 -11.87 -4.64
N SER A 191 8.82 -10.56 -4.89
CA SER A 191 7.85 -9.73 -5.63
C SER A 191 8.20 -9.55 -7.13
N HIS A 192 9.01 -10.44 -7.71
CA HIS A 192 9.43 -10.30 -9.11
C HIS A 192 8.29 -10.65 -10.07
N LEU A 193 8.07 -9.78 -11.06
CA LEU A 193 7.13 -10.06 -12.14
C LEU A 193 7.69 -11.06 -13.14
N VAL A 194 6.89 -12.06 -13.48
CA VAL A 194 7.15 -13.04 -14.55
C VAL A 194 6.14 -12.85 -15.67
N THR A 195 6.60 -12.90 -16.92
CA THR A 195 5.72 -12.85 -18.08
C THR A 195 4.99 -14.18 -18.24
N LEU A 196 3.67 -14.12 -18.32
CA LEU A 196 2.82 -15.30 -18.49
C LEU A 196 2.86 -15.80 -19.93
N SER A 197 2.91 -17.13 -20.10
CA SER A 197 2.97 -17.76 -21.42
C SER A 197 2.15 -19.04 -21.49
N GLY A 198 1.71 -19.41 -22.70
CA GLY A 198 0.96 -20.64 -22.93
C GLY A 198 -0.33 -20.72 -22.09
N THR A 199 -0.47 -21.81 -21.33
CA THR A 199 -1.66 -22.09 -20.50
C THR A 199 -1.74 -21.23 -19.24
N GLN A 200 -0.67 -20.53 -18.86
CA GLN A 200 -0.66 -19.59 -17.73
C GLN A 200 -1.23 -18.23 -18.11
N ARG A 201 -1.64 -18.03 -19.35
CA ARG A 201 -2.18 -16.75 -19.79
C ARG A 201 -3.69 -16.74 -19.56
N PRO A 202 -4.28 -15.65 -19.05
CA PRO A 202 -5.72 -15.48 -19.02
C PRO A 202 -6.33 -15.75 -20.40
N SER A 203 -7.45 -16.47 -20.43
CA SER A 203 -8.20 -16.77 -21.65
C SER A 203 -9.69 -16.58 -21.40
N GLY A 204 -10.39 -15.88 -22.29
CA GLY A 204 -11.80 -15.58 -22.11
C GLY A 204 -12.28 -14.44 -23.01
N GLU A 205 -13.56 -14.10 -22.87
CA GLU A 205 -14.16 -12.98 -23.58
C GLU A 205 -13.56 -11.64 -23.11
N GLY A 206 -13.14 -10.78 -24.05
CA GLY A 206 -12.50 -9.49 -23.74
C GLY A 206 -10.98 -9.54 -23.52
N ILE A 207 -10.35 -10.71 -23.58
CA ILE A 207 -8.88 -10.85 -23.47
C ILE A 207 -8.28 -10.97 -24.88
N ASP A 208 -7.48 -9.98 -25.29
CA ASP A 208 -6.78 -10.03 -26.57
C ASP A 208 -5.53 -10.92 -26.45
N SER A 209 -5.35 -11.82 -27.42
CA SER A 209 -4.14 -12.63 -27.65
C SER A 209 -2.86 -11.82 -27.90
N SER A 210 -2.97 -10.53 -28.21
CA SER A 210 -1.83 -9.62 -28.39
C SER A 210 -1.32 -9.00 -27.08
N ASP A 211 -2.13 -9.01 -26.01
CA ASP A 211 -1.79 -8.40 -24.73
C ASP A 211 -0.65 -9.16 -24.00
N THR A 212 0.20 -8.45 -23.27
CA THR A 212 1.23 -9.07 -22.44
C THR A 212 0.79 -9.06 -20.99
N TYR A 213 0.71 -10.24 -20.38
CA TYR A 213 0.37 -10.39 -18.97
C TYR A 213 1.59 -10.75 -18.14
N LYS A 214 1.62 -10.25 -16.91
CA LYS A 214 2.62 -10.61 -15.92
C LYS A 214 1.96 -10.92 -14.58
N ALA A 215 2.54 -11.81 -13.81
CA ALA A 215 2.13 -12.07 -12.44
C ALA A 215 3.34 -11.97 -11.52
N ILE A 216 3.13 -11.80 -10.21
CA ILE A 216 4.21 -12.01 -9.26
C ILE A 216 4.54 -13.51 -9.27
N LYS A 217 5.82 -13.86 -9.39
CA LYS A 217 6.25 -15.26 -9.50
C LYS A 217 5.70 -16.13 -8.38
N ARG A 218 5.76 -15.64 -7.15
CA ARG A 218 5.35 -16.41 -5.98
C ARG A 218 3.84 -16.54 -5.81
N ASP A 219 3.10 -15.54 -6.29
CA ASP A 219 1.64 -15.59 -6.43
C ASP A 219 1.28 -16.71 -7.44
N LEU A 220 1.92 -16.71 -8.62
CA LEU A 220 1.75 -17.76 -9.62
C LEU A 220 2.12 -19.18 -9.13
N GLU A 221 3.08 -19.30 -8.22
CA GLU A 221 3.52 -20.56 -7.63
C GLU A 221 2.66 -20.98 -6.42
N ASP A 222 1.74 -20.14 -5.94
CA ASP A 222 0.90 -20.33 -4.74
C ASP A 222 1.72 -20.64 -3.47
N ASP A 223 2.93 -20.09 -3.41
CA ASP A 223 3.92 -20.40 -2.38
C ASP A 223 3.75 -19.49 -1.16
N PRO A 224 3.69 -20.05 0.07
CA PRO A 224 3.54 -19.24 1.26
C PRO A 224 4.78 -18.36 1.51
N ILE A 225 4.54 -17.14 1.98
CA ILE A 225 5.50 -16.16 2.45
C ILE A 225 5.66 -16.24 3.96
N ALA A 226 6.92 -16.25 4.41
CA ALA A 226 7.23 -16.04 5.82
C ALA A 226 7.25 -14.53 6.08
N ILE A 227 6.21 -14.02 6.74
CA ILE A 227 6.13 -12.64 7.20
C ILE A 227 6.78 -12.56 8.59
N SER A 228 7.73 -11.65 8.75
CA SER A 228 8.42 -11.42 10.01
C SER A 228 8.81 -9.95 10.13
N GLN A 229 9.07 -9.47 11.35
CA GLN A 229 9.41 -8.07 11.64
C GLN A 229 10.63 -7.53 10.86
N ASP A 230 11.56 -8.41 10.49
CA ASP A 230 12.80 -8.08 9.76
C ASP A 230 12.65 -8.18 8.24
N ARG A 231 11.54 -8.78 7.77
CA ARG A 231 11.29 -9.03 6.35
C ARG A 231 9.97 -8.46 5.86
N LEU A 232 9.20 -7.75 6.68
CA LEU A 232 7.91 -7.20 6.27
C LEU A 232 8.08 -6.21 5.12
N SER A 233 7.28 -6.43 4.07
CA SER A 233 7.21 -5.52 2.94
C SER A 233 5.84 -5.60 2.26
N VAL A 234 5.53 -4.60 1.45
CA VAL A 234 4.30 -4.53 0.65
C VAL A 234 4.69 -4.41 -0.82
N ALA A 235 4.22 -5.34 -1.64
CA ALA A 235 4.26 -5.19 -3.09
C ALA A 235 3.14 -4.22 -3.51
N ILE A 236 3.51 -3.20 -4.26
CA ILE A 236 2.60 -2.21 -4.85
C ILE A 236 2.69 -2.41 -6.35
N VAL A 237 1.64 -2.99 -6.93
CA VAL A 237 1.50 -3.17 -8.37
C VAL A 237 0.61 -2.06 -8.91
N LEU A 238 1.10 -1.39 -9.95
CA LEU A 238 0.38 -0.28 -10.58
C LEU A 238 -0.01 -0.64 -12.00
N ASP A 239 -1.31 -0.58 -12.27
CA ASP A 239 -1.89 -0.89 -13.57
C ASP A 239 -2.63 0.30 -14.14
N LYS A 240 -2.78 0.31 -15.47
CA LYS A 240 -3.41 1.40 -16.21
C LYS A 240 -4.41 0.84 -17.24
N ASP A 241 -5.55 0.37 -16.78
CA ASP A 241 -6.67 0.01 -17.66
C ASP A 241 -8.03 0.36 -17.02
N GLN A 242 -8.87 1.10 -17.75
CA GLN A 242 -10.17 1.61 -17.29
C GLN A 242 -11.30 0.58 -17.38
N SER A 243 -11.17 -0.47 -18.20
CA SER A 243 -12.29 -1.38 -18.47
C SER A 243 -12.35 -2.62 -17.56
N SER A 244 -11.27 -2.93 -16.84
CA SER A 244 -11.16 -4.18 -16.07
C SER A 244 -10.08 -4.12 -14.96
N ASN A 245 -9.94 -2.99 -14.26
CA ASN A 245 -8.95 -2.76 -13.19
C ASN A 245 -7.46 -3.00 -13.56
N GLY A 246 -7.13 -3.21 -14.84
CA GLY A 246 -5.76 -3.48 -15.29
C GLY A 246 -5.24 -4.89 -14.97
N TYR A 247 -6.07 -5.76 -14.39
CA TYR A 247 -5.70 -7.13 -14.04
C TYR A 247 -6.84 -8.12 -14.34
N VAL A 248 -6.52 -9.40 -14.29
CA VAL A 248 -7.47 -10.51 -14.35
C VAL A 248 -7.11 -11.48 -13.23
N ASP A 249 -8.08 -11.79 -12.37
CA ASP A 249 -7.92 -12.85 -11.39
C ASP A 249 -8.04 -14.20 -12.09
N VAL A 250 -6.97 -14.99 -12.03
CA VAL A 250 -6.95 -16.38 -12.48
C VAL A 250 -6.97 -17.27 -11.24
N GLU A 251 -7.45 -18.50 -11.36
CA GLU A 251 -7.44 -19.44 -10.25
C GLU A 251 -6.02 -19.58 -9.67
N GLY A 252 -5.83 -19.04 -8.46
CA GLY A 252 -4.59 -19.09 -7.70
C GLY A 252 -3.63 -17.90 -7.87
N TYR A 253 -3.86 -16.92 -8.74
CA TYR A 253 -2.99 -15.73 -8.87
C TYR A 253 -3.63 -14.57 -9.64
N ARG A 254 -3.08 -13.36 -9.47
CA ARG A 254 -3.49 -12.17 -10.24
C ARG A 254 -2.58 -11.94 -11.45
N ALA A 255 -3.19 -11.87 -12.62
CA ALA A 255 -2.52 -11.57 -13.88
C ALA A 255 -2.69 -10.09 -14.24
N PHE A 256 -1.61 -9.33 -14.18
CA PHE A 256 -1.57 -7.91 -14.51
C PHE A 256 -1.36 -7.70 -16.01
N LYS A 257 -2.22 -6.91 -16.65
CA LYS A 257 -2.13 -6.57 -18.07
C LYS A 257 -1.17 -5.40 -18.24
N ALA A 258 0.02 -5.69 -18.78
CA ALA A 258 1.08 -4.70 -19.00
C ALA A 258 1.30 -3.77 -17.78
N PRO A 259 1.63 -4.32 -16.59
CA PRO A 259 1.80 -3.52 -15.38
C PRO A 259 2.84 -2.44 -15.63
N VAL A 260 2.52 -1.23 -15.18
CA VAL A 260 3.35 -0.05 -15.45
C VAL A 260 4.55 -0.02 -14.50
N ALA A 261 4.33 -0.40 -13.24
CA ALA A 261 5.37 -0.50 -12.23
C ALA A 261 5.03 -1.58 -11.20
N VAL A 262 6.08 -2.19 -10.64
CA VAL A 262 6.00 -2.95 -9.38
C VAL A 262 7.06 -2.40 -8.46
N GLN A 263 6.62 -1.91 -7.31
CA GLN A 263 7.47 -1.38 -6.28
C GLN A 263 7.32 -2.24 -5.03
N VAL A 264 8.42 -2.47 -4.32
CA VAL A 264 8.39 -3.17 -3.03
C VAL A 264 8.72 -2.17 -1.95
N ALA A 265 7.71 -1.86 -1.13
CA ALA A 265 7.86 -1.03 0.06
C ALA A 265 8.36 -1.91 1.20
N ASN A 266 9.68 -1.95 1.42
CA ASN A 266 10.26 -2.57 2.61
C ASN A 266 9.88 -1.74 3.84
N LEU A 267 9.42 -2.35 4.92
CA LEU A 267 9.00 -1.64 6.12
C LEU A 267 10.05 -1.80 7.22
N PRO A 268 10.97 -0.83 7.39
CA PRO A 268 11.99 -0.89 8.42
C PRO A 268 11.34 -0.54 9.76
N LEU A 269 10.79 -1.54 10.45
CA LEU A 269 10.16 -1.39 11.77
C LEU A 269 11.21 -1.10 12.85
N THR A 270 11.83 0.08 12.83
CA THR A 270 13.04 0.44 13.60
C THR A 270 12.85 0.21 15.11
N ASN A 271 11.75 0.68 15.70
CA ASN A 271 11.50 0.52 17.14
C ASN A 271 11.26 -0.95 17.51
N ILE A 272 10.48 -1.68 16.73
CA ILE A 272 10.23 -3.11 16.96
C ILE A 272 11.52 -3.94 16.83
N ASN A 273 12.27 -3.74 15.75
CA ASN A 273 13.48 -4.53 15.45
C ASN A 273 14.61 -4.29 16.46
N THR A 274 14.87 -3.02 16.81
CA THR A 274 15.93 -2.68 17.78
C THR A 274 15.65 -3.26 19.17
N THR A 275 14.38 -3.25 19.58
CA THR A 275 13.97 -3.65 20.92
C THR A 275 13.85 -5.16 21.05
N SER A 276 13.36 -5.82 20.02
CA SER A 276 13.34 -7.27 19.88
C SER A 276 14.73 -7.90 20.08
N ALA A 277 15.79 -7.30 19.53
CA ALA A 277 17.15 -7.81 19.64
C ALA A 277 17.68 -7.89 21.09
N GLN A 278 17.11 -7.10 22.01
CA GLN A 278 17.52 -7.03 23.40
C GLN A 278 16.69 -7.93 24.33
N ARG A 279 15.68 -8.63 23.81
CA ARG A 279 14.69 -9.35 24.61
C ARG A 279 14.81 -10.88 24.51
N PRO A 280 14.49 -11.61 25.59
CA PRO A 280 14.38 -13.08 25.54
C PRO A 280 13.24 -13.58 24.63
N ASN A 281 12.11 -12.87 24.61
CA ASN A 281 11.01 -13.08 23.68
C ASN A 281 11.01 -11.90 22.68
N LYS A 282 11.38 -12.21 21.44
CA LYS A 282 11.59 -11.23 20.36
C LYS A 282 10.30 -10.59 19.85
N GLU A 283 9.17 -11.24 20.08
CA GLU A 283 7.86 -10.79 19.60
C GLU A 283 7.06 -10.09 20.71
N ALA A 284 7.54 -10.14 21.95
CA ALA A 284 6.87 -9.49 23.09
C ALA A 284 7.13 -7.98 23.09
N GLY A 285 6.10 -7.20 23.42
CA GLY A 285 6.11 -5.76 23.60
C GLY A 285 6.96 -5.26 24.77
N PHE A 286 6.93 -3.95 25.03
CA PHE A 286 7.60 -3.37 26.19
C PHE A 286 6.82 -3.66 27.47
N PRO A 287 7.47 -4.19 28.52
CA PRO A 287 6.84 -4.31 29.83
C PRO A 287 6.57 -2.91 30.39
N ARG A 288 5.32 -2.68 30.74
CA ARG A 288 4.85 -1.45 31.36
C ARG A 288 4.42 -1.73 32.80
N VAL A 289 4.28 -0.66 33.56
CA VAL A 289 3.80 -0.74 34.93
C VAL A 289 2.29 -0.99 34.90
N VAL A 290 1.83 -2.02 35.58
CA VAL A 290 0.41 -2.38 35.67
C VAL A 290 -0.06 -2.33 37.11
N LYS A 291 -1.35 -2.05 37.27
CA LYS A 291 -2.06 -2.11 38.54
C LYS A 291 -2.88 -3.40 38.60
N GLU A 292 -2.68 -4.17 39.66
CA GLU A 292 -3.39 -5.41 39.94
C GLU A 292 -4.70 -5.17 40.68
N THR A 293 -5.57 -6.19 40.71
CA THR A 293 -6.88 -6.15 41.40
C THR A 293 -6.83 -5.91 42.89
N ASP A 294 -5.71 -6.22 43.53
CA ASP A 294 -5.47 -5.88 44.94
C ASP A 294 -4.95 -4.44 45.13
N GLY A 295 -4.85 -3.66 44.06
CA GLY A 295 -4.30 -2.31 44.01
C GLY A 295 -2.78 -2.25 44.02
N SER A 296 -2.08 -3.38 44.05
CA SER A 296 -0.62 -3.42 43.98
C SER A 296 -0.12 -3.05 42.59
N ILE A 297 1.12 -2.55 42.53
CA ILE A 297 1.76 -2.13 41.30
C ILE A 297 2.92 -3.08 41.02
N ARG A 298 3.01 -3.56 39.78
CA ARG A 298 4.17 -4.32 39.33
C ARG A 298 4.50 -4.03 37.88
N LEU A 299 5.71 -4.42 37.48
CA LEU A 299 6.09 -4.45 36.07
C LEU A 299 5.49 -5.69 35.41
N GLN A 300 4.96 -5.53 34.19
CA GLN A 300 4.62 -6.65 33.32
C GLN A 300 5.83 -7.56 33.10
N LYS A 301 5.60 -8.82 32.75
CA LYS A 301 6.68 -9.76 32.44
C LYS A 301 6.77 -10.00 30.95
N TYR A 302 8.01 -10.15 30.47
CA TYR A 302 8.25 -10.91 29.25
C TYR A 302 7.85 -12.35 29.55
N VAL A 303 6.77 -12.81 28.94
CA VAL A 303 6.30 -14.17 29.13
C VAL A 303 7.07 -15.08 28.17
N GLY A 304 7.43 -16.27 28.64
CA GLY A 304 8.29 -17.21 27.91
C GLY A 304 7.69 -17.68 26.58
N ILE A 305 8.49 -18.39 25.79
CA ILE A 305 8.04 -19.01 24.53
C ILE A 305 6.85 -19.95 24.85
N GLY A 306 5.66 -19.66 24.34
CA GLY A 306 4.45 -20.50 24.45
C GLY A 306 3.29 -19.94 25.28
N THR A 307 3.44 -18.79 25.93
CA THR A 307 2.31 -18.05 26.51
C THR A 307 1.79 -17.02 25.51
N ASN A 308 0.55 -17.20 25.05
CA ASN A 308 -0.12 -16.36 24.06
C ASN A 308 -1.40 -15.75 24.68
N PRO A 309 -1.56 -14.41 24.73
CA PRO A 309 -0.55 -13.40 24.40
C PRO A 309 0.47 -13.17 25.54
N PRO A 310 1.63 -12.53 25.27
CA PRO A 310 2.49 -11.99 26.29
C PRO A 310 1.73 -10.95 27.13
N GLU A 311 2.10 -10.82 28.41
CA GLU A 311 1.48 -9.89 29.34
C GLU A 311 1.64 -8.43 28.92
N CYS A 312 2.75 -8.12 28.24
CA CYS A 312 3.03 -6.81 27.65
C CYS A 312 2.54 -6.66 26.19
N GLY A 313 1.72 -7.60 25.72
CA GLY A 313 1.30 -7.70 24.32
C GLY A 313 2.42 -8.08 23.36
N TRP A 314 2.09 -8.10 22.06
CA TRP A 314 3.02 -8.44 20.97
C TRP A 314 3.61 -7.20 20.29
N SER A 315 4.93 -7.02 20.29
CA SER A 315 5.58 -5.95 19.49
C SER A 315 5.34 -6.14 17.99
N PHE A 316 5.23 -7.39 17.54
CA PHE A 316 4.91 -7.73 16.17
C PHE A 316 4.02 -8.97 16.15
N TRP A 317 2.88 -8.90 15.45
CA TRP A 317 1.93 -10.01 15.38
C TRP A 317 1.34 -10.14 13.97
N THR A 318 1.31 -11.37 13.46
CA THR A 318 0.89 -11.68 12.09
C THR A 318 0.06 -12.95 11.99
N GLU A 319 -0.48 -13.46 13.10
CA GLU A 319 -1.24 -14.72 13.09
C GLU A 319 -2.52 -14.63 12.22
N LYS A 320 -3.05 -13.42 12.02
CA LYS A 320 -4.19 -13.13 11.14
C LYS A 320 -3.79 -12.56 9.78
N ALA A 321 -2.51 -12.60 9.42
CA ALA A 321 -2.07 -12.27 8.07
C ALA A 321 -2.15 -13.51 7.18
N ASN A 322 -2.70 -13.35 5.98
CA ASN A 322 -2.66 -14.40 4.98
C ASN A 322 -1.19 -14.72 4.65
N PRO A 323 -0.76 -15.98 4.79
CA PRO A 323 0.61 -16.37 4.54
C PRO A 323 0.91 -16.47 3.05
N LYS A 324 0.03 -16.07 2.14
CA LYS A 324 0.24 -16.08 0.69
C LYS A 324 0.16 -14.66 0.13
N ILE A 325 0.72 -14.48 -1.06
CA ILE A 325 0.52 -13.24 -1.81
C ILE A 325 -0.92 -13.27 -2.31
N ASP A 326 -1.73 -12.31 -1.87
CA ASP A 326 -3.11 -12.18 -2.31
C ASP A 326 -3.46 -10.70 -2.46
N PHE A 327 -4.05 -10.38 -3.60
CA PHE A 327 -4.51 -9.04 -3.96
C PHE A 327 -6.04 -8.90 -3.86
N SER A 328 -6.74 -9.95 -3.46
CA SER A 328 -8.19 -9.96 -3.27
C SER A 328 -8.58 -9.44 -1.90
N ASN A 329 -7.68 -9.54 -0.92
CA ASN A 329 -7.92 -9.13 0.46
C ASN A 329 -7.27 -7.77 0.74
N ASP A 330 -7.97 -6.91 1.47
CA ASP A 330 -7.38 -5.69 2.01
C ASP A 330 -6.36 -6.04 3.11
N ILE A 331 -5.38 -5.16 3.30
CA ILE A 331 -4.32 -5.33 4.32
C ILE A 331 -4.53 -4.31 5.41
N TYR A 332 -4.45 -4.74 6.66
CA TYR A 332 -4.65 -3.90 7.84
C TYR A 332 -3.40 -3.89 8.70
N PHE A 333 -2.95 -2.68 9.04
CA PHE A 333 -1.89 -2.45 10.02
C PHE A 333 -2.52 -1.78 11.24
N VAL A 334 -2.53 -2.47 12.38
CA VAL A 334 -2.95 -1.88 13.66
C VAL A 334 -1.72 -1.59 14.48
N PHE A 335 -1.54 -0.33 14.86
CA PHE A 335 -0.32 0.10 15.53
C PHE A 335 -0.55 1.25 16.50
N ALA A 336 0.45 1.48 17.34
CA ALA A 336 0.49 2.60 18.27
C ALA A 336 1.93 3.10 18.41
N TYR A 337 2.09 4.37 18.74
CA TYR A 337 3.39 4.98 19.00
C TYR A 337 3.63 5.13 20.50
N GLY A 338 4.83 4.77 20.94
CA GLY A 338 5.20 4.85 22.35
C GLY A 338 5.32 6.28 22.88
N ASP A 339 5.55 7.28 22.03
CA ASP A 339 5.68 8.70 22.39
C ASP A 339 4.32 9.41 22.57
N GLU A 340 3.24 8.82 22.04
CA GLU A 340 1.87 9.31 22.23
C GLU A 340 1.21 8.77 23.50
N LEU A 341 1.89 7.87 24.21
CA LEU A 341 1.46 7.33 25.48
C LEU A 341 1.65 8.37 26.59
N ARG A 342 0.56 8.74 27.26
CA ARG A 342 0.54 9.79 28.28
C ARG A 342 0.01 9.35 29.61
#